data_AF-A0AAW2DKH5-F1
#
_entry.id   AF-A0AAW2DKH5-F1
#
_cell.length_a   1.000
_cell.length_b   1.000
_cell.length_c   1.000
_cell.angle_alpha   90.00
_cell.angle_beta   90.00
_cell.angle_gamma   90.00
#
_symmetry.space_group_name_H-M   'P 1'
#
loop_
_entity.id
_entity.type
_entity.pdbx_description
1 polymer ?
#
loop_
_entity_poly.entity_id
_entity_poly.type
_entity_poly.pdbx_seq_one_letter_code
_entity_poly.pdbx_strand_id
1 'polypeptide(L)' 'MEALDNSSGSYAWCSILKGREVLWRGARWGVGNGESIKIWDYPWLPSLEHPRILSPVTDDLQEATVDCLINPTSRS' A
#
# COMPACT_ATOMS: atom_id res chain seq x y z
N MET A 1 -1.44 1.98 -16.71
CA MET A 1 -2.32 2.48 -17.78
C MET A 1 -3.28 3.45 -17.13
N GLU A 2 -3.03 4.76 -17.26
CA GLU A 2 -3.91 5.79 -16.69
C GLU A 2 -4.93 6.20 -17.75
N ALA A 3 -6.19 6.40 -17.36
CA ALA A 3 -7.21 6.87 -18.28
C ALA A 3 -6.94 8.33 -18.66
N LEU A 4 -6.88 8.62 -19.97
CA LEU A 4 -6.77 9.98 -20.48
C LEU A 4 -8.01 10.79 -20.06
N ASP A 5 -7.77 12.00 -19.55
CA ASP A 5 -8.81 12.95 -19.16
C ASP A 5 -9.61 13.34 -20.43
N ASN A 6 -10.72 12.63 -20.65
CA ASN A 6 -11.60 12.89 -21.78
C ASN A 6 -12.74 13.77 -21.29
N SER A 7 -12.87 14.95 -21.89
CA SER A 7 -13.95 15.91 -21.58
C SER A 7 -15.34 15.42 -22.00
N SER A 8 -15.45 14.24 -22.62
CA SER A 8 -16.69 13.55 -23.00
C SER A 8 -17.09 12.42 -22.03
N GLY A 9 -16.38 12.25 -20.92
CA GLY A 9 -16.62 11.20 -19.95
C GLY A 9 -17.78 11.52 -19.01
N SER A 10 -18.32 10.49 -18.34
CA SER A 10 -19.33 10.68 -17.30
C SER A 10 -18.79 11.57 -16.16
N TYR A 11 -19.61 12.52 -15.72
CA TYR A 11 -19.29 13.39 -14.58
C TYR A 11 -18.96 12.60 -13.31
N ALA A 12 -19.64 11.47 -13.10
CA ALA A 12 -19.36 10.57 -11.97
C ALA A 12 -17.94 9.97 -12.06
N TRP A 13 -17.52 9.51 -13.24
CA TRP A 13 -16.19 8.97 -13.46
C TRP A 13 -15.08 10.02 -13.27
N CYS A 14 -15.30 11.24 -13.77
CA CYS A 14 -14.37 12.36 -13.54
C CYS A 14 -14.23 12.69 -12.04
N SER A 15 -15.34 12.66 -11.30
CA SER A 15 -15.34 12.93 -9.86
C SER A 15 -14.62 11.82 -9.08
N ILE A 16 -14.79 10.55 -9.47
CA ILE A 16 -14.06 9.41 -8.88
C ILE A 16 -12.55 9.53 -9.16
N LEU A 17 -12.17 9.86 -10.40
CA LEU A 17 -10.76 10.04 -10.78
C LEU A 17 -10.12 11.21 -10.02
N LYS A 18 -10.84 12.31 -9.80
CA LYS A 18 -10.38 13.41 -8.93
C LYS A 18 -10.25 12.97 -7.47
N GLY A 19 -11.16 12.14 -6.97
CA GLY A 19 -11.09 11.54 -5.64
C GLY A 19 -9.90 10.60 -5.43
N ARG A 20 -9.32 10.05 -6.51
CA ARG A 20 -8.14 9.17 -6.48
C ARG A 20 -6.97 9.80 -5.72
N GLU A 21 -6.71 11.09 -5.93
CA GLU A 21 -5.62 11.79 -5.24
C GLU A 21 -5.85 11.91 -3.74
N VAL A 22 -7.11 12.13 -3.32
CA VAL A 22 -7.47 12.19 -1.89
C VAL A 22 -7.28 10.82 -1.25
N LEU A 23 -7.68 9.76 -1.94
CA LEU A 23 -7.44 8.39 -1.49
C LEU A 23 -5.95 8.09 -1.39
N TRP A 24 -5.13 8.47 -2.37
CA TRP A 24 -3.67 8.27 -2.29
C TRP A 24 -3.01 8.97 -1.09
N ARG A 25 -3.55 10.10 -0.64
CA ARG A 25 -3.03 10.84 0.53
C ARG A 25 -3.45 10.24 1.86
N GLY A 26 -4.65 9.65 1.93
CA GLY A 26 -5.25 9.19 3.19
C GLY A 26 -5.31 7.66 3.36
N ALA A 27 -5.24 6.91 2.27
CA ALA A 27 -5.30 5.46 2.29
C ALA A 27 -4.03 4.87 2.91
N ARG A 28 -4.20 3.79 3.66
CA ARG A 28 -3.12 3.00 4.22
C ARG A 28 -3.19 1.59 3.68
N TRP A 29 -2.05 0.91 3.68
CA TRP A 29 -1.99 -0.48 3.29
C TRP A 29 -2.69 -1.36 4.31
N GLY A 30 -3.73 -2.05 3.87
CA GLY A 30 -4.29 -3.19 4.59
C GLY A 30 -3.46 -4.42 4.29
N VAL A 31 -2.82 -5.00 5.30
CA VAL A 31 -2.06 -6.24 5.13
C VAL A 31 -3.04 -7.42 5.05
N GLY A 32 -3.05 -8.11 3.91
CA GLY A 32 -3.74 -9.38 3.73
C GLY A 32 -2.88 -10.55 4.19
N ASN A 33 -2.51 -11.44 3.26
CA ASN A 33 -1.53 -12.50 3.53
C ASN A 33 -0.07 -12.01 3.56
N GLY A 34 0.22 -10.79 3.10
CA GLY A 34 1.54 -10.17 3.19
C GLY A 34 2.56 -10.60 2.13
N GLU A 35 2.27 -11.62 1.32
CA GLU A 35 3.20 -12.24 0.35
C GLU A 35 3.68 -11.30 -0.77
N SER A 36 2.95 -10.22 -1.03
CA SER A 36 3.27 -9.23 -2.07
C SER A 36 3.77 -7.89 -1.53
N ILE A 37 3.89 -7.77 -0.20
CA ILE A 37 4.28 -6.53 0.47
C ILE A 37 5.70 -6.69 0.96
N LYS A 38 6.67 -6.08 0.27
CA LYS A 38 8.06 -6.01 0.76
C LYS A 38 8.14 -5.18 2.03
N ILE A 39 8.88 -5.68 3.01
CA ILE A 39 8.93 -5.12 4.37
C ILE A 39 9.42 -3.65 4.37
N TRP A 40 10.41 -3.31 3.53
CA TRP A 40 11.01 -1.96 3.50
C TRP A 40 10.42 -1.02 2.45
N ASP A 41 9.91 -1.55 1.34
CA ASP A 41 9.49 -0.71 0.21
C ASP A 41 8.11 -0.07 0.41
N TYR A 42 7.21 -0.78 1.11
CA TYR A 42 5.81 -0.40 1.22
C TYR A 42 5.44 0.18 2.59
N PRO A 43 4.58 1.22 2.65
CA PRO A 43 4.11 1.81 3.91
C PRO A 43 2.99 0.98 4.56
N TRP A 44 3.34 -0.23 5.03
CA TRP A 44 2.40 -1.23 5.55
C TRP A 44 2.19 -1.21 7.07
N LEU A 45 3.00 -0.46 7.82
CA LEU A 45 2.85 -0.38 9.27
C LEU A 45 1.61 0.47 9.65
N PRO A 46 0.91 0.12 10.74
CA PRO A 46 -0.24 0.89 11.24
C PRO A 46 0.19 2.15 12.00
N SER A 47 1.19 2.87 11.49
CA SER A 47 1.71 4.10 12.09
C SER A 47 1.46 5.31 11.17
N LEU A 48 1.11 6.42 11.79
CA LEU A 48 0.90 7.70 11.11
C LEU A 48 2.21 8.41 10.79
N GLU A 49 3.16 8.36 11.72
CA GLU A 49 4.44 9.07 11.60
C GLU A 49 5.45 8.24 10.82
N HIS A 50 5.42 6.91 11.00
CA HIS A 50 6.41 5.99 10.47
C HIS A 50 5.74 4.75 9.87
N PRO A 51 5.05 4.87 8.71
CA PRO A 51 4.36 3.76 8.08
C PRO A 51 5.31 2.74 7.43
N ARG A 52 6.62 3.01 7.41
CA ARG A 52 7.69 2.13 6.92
C ARG A 52 8.72 1.89 8.01
N ILE A 53 9.46 0.79 7.89
CA ILE A 53 10.63 0.53 8.73
C ILE A 53 11.71 1.57 8.42
N LEU A 54 12.27 2.18 9.47
CA LEU A 54 13.32 3.19 9.38
C LEU A 54 14.74 2.63 9.43
N SER A 55 14.90 1.39 9.92
CA SER A 55 16.20 0.74 9.94
C SER A 55 16.65 0.43 8.51
N PRO A 56 17.97 0.47 8.24
CA PRO A 56 18.51 -0.01 6.99
C PRO A 56 18.07 -1.46 6.71
N VAL A 57 17.84 -1.78 5.44
CA VAL A 57 17.62 -3.16 5.00
C VAL A 57 18.98 -3.86 4.98
N THR A 58 19.00 -5.11 5.43
CA THR A 58 20.18 -5.99 5.29
C THR A 58 20.07 -6.74 3.96
N ASP A 59 21.20 -7.06 3.33
CA ASP A 59 21.21 -7.70 2.00
C ASP A 59 20.41 -9.01 1.94
N ASP A 60 20.35 -9.77 3.03
CA ASP A 60 19.59 -11.01 3.17
C ASP A 60 18.06 -10.79 3.23
N LEU A 61 17.61 -9.57 3.55
CA LEU A 61 16.19 -9.26 3.76
C LEU A 61 15.61 -8.34 2.69
N GLN A 62 16.34 -8.04 1.61
CA GLN A 62 15.87 -7.16 0.53
C GLN A 62 14.57 -7.67 -0.12
N GLU A 63 14.42 -8.98 -0.22
CA GLU A 63 13.23 -9.62 -0.81
C GLU A 63 12.25 -10.14 0.24
N ALA A 64 12.48 -9.85 1.53
CA ALA A 64 11.60 -10.31 2.59
C ALA A 64 10.25 -9.57 2.55
N THR A 65 9.17 -10.36 2.62
CA THR A 65 7.79 -9.91 2.54
C THR A 65 7.10 -10.00 3.90
N VAL A 66 5.98 -9.28 4.06
CA VAL A 66 5.29 -9.13 5.35
C VAL A 66 4.71 -10.46 5.85
N ASP A 67 4.44 -11.43 4.99
CA ASP A 67 3.98 -12.77 5.39
C ASP A 67 4.95 -13.44 6.37
N CYS A 68 6.26 -13.20 6.22
CA CYS A 68 7.30 -13.73 7.10
C CYS A 68 7.19 -13.21 8.54
N LEU A 69 6.43 -12.12 8.75
CA LEU A 69 6.15 -11.52 10.05
C LEU A 69 4.78 -11.92 10.62
N ILE A 70 3.95 -12.62 9.84
CA ILE A 70 2.60 -13.05 10.25
C ILE A 70 2.71 -14.44 10.88
N ASN A 71 2.17 -14.59 12.08
CA ASN A 71 2.10 -15.91 12.72
C ASN A 71 0.97 -16.74 12.06
N PRO A 72 1.29 -17.90 11.43
CA PRO A 72 0.28 -18.71 10.74
C PRO A 72 -0.77 -19.33 11.68
N THR A 73 -0.47 -19.36 12.99
CA THR A 73 -1.33 -19.99 14.00
C THR A 73 -2.29 -19.00 14.65
N SER A 74 -2.06 -17.70 14.53
CA SER A 74 -2.97 -16.68 15.05
C SER A 74 -4.08 -16.37 14.04
N ARG A 75 -4.98 -17.34 13.81
CA ARG A 75 -6.29 -17.02 13.25
C ARG A 75 -7.20 -16.60 14.39
N SER A 76 -7.40 -15.29 14.55
CA SER A 76 -8.53 -14.72 15.29
C SER A 76 -9.82 -14.91 14.51
#